data_AF-A0A7Y6UBK5-F1
#
_entry.id   AF-A0A7Y6UBK5-F1
#
_cell.length_a   1.000
_cell.length_b   1.000
_cell.length_c   1.000
_cell.angle_alpha   90.00
_cell.angle_beta   90.00
_cell.angle_gamma   90.00
#
_symmetry.space_group_name_H-M   'P 1'
#
loop_
_entity.id
_entity.type
_entity.pdbx_description
1 polymer ?
#
loop_
_entity_poly.entity_id
_entity_poly.type
_entity_poly.pdbx_seq_one_letter_code
_entity_poly.pdbx_strand_id
1 'polypeptide(L)'
;SERDWKTSSGALIFNSIYTAEHYDVRLEQKDWSTADFDDSKWNGVGYRGAPSQNVVSQQVQPIRIVETIPANTWKKINDSTYIFDFARNMSGVTRIKVSGEEGTVVKLKHGERLYDNGRVNTSN
;
A
#
# COMPACT_ATOMS: atom_id res chain seq x y z
N SER A 1 24.58 7.67 -1.92
CA SER A 1 24.39 6.23 -1.72
C SER A 1 25.44 5.51 -2.54
N GLU A 2 26.22 4.64 -1.91
CA GLU A 2 27.37 3.96 -2.54
C GLU A 2 27.17 2.44 -2.60
N ARG A 3 28.19 1.70 -3.03
CA ARG A 3 28.14 0.24 -3.27
C ARG A 3 28.15 -0.64 -2.02
N ASP A 4 28.38 -0.04 -0.86
CA ASP A 4 28.28 -0.69 0.45
C ASP A 4 26.83 -0.96 0.86
N TRP A 5 25.86 -0.38 0.15
CA TRP A 5 24.44 -0.69 0.32
C TRP A 5 24.07 -2.08 -0.20
N LYS A 6 23.12 -2.70 0.48
CA LYS A 6 22.49 -3.97 0.07
C LYS A 6 21.01 -3.79 -0.28
N THR A 7 20.46 -4.77 -0.98
CA THR A 7 19.07 -4.79 -1.45
C THR A 7 18.46 -6.19 -1.39
N SER A 8 17.16 -6.24 -1.11
CA SER A 8 16.35 -7.46 -1.13
C SER A 8 14.91 -7.10 -1.51
N SER A 9 14.16 -8.06 -2.06
CA SER A 9 12.70 -7.95 -2.14
C SER A 9 12.09 -8.05 -0.74
N GLY A 10 10.83 -7.63 -0.60
CA GLY A 10 10.13 -7.70 0.68
C GLY A 10 8.65 -7.95 0.51
N ALA A 11 7.88 -7.65 1.55
CA ALA A 11 6.44 -7.85 1.59
C ALA A 11 5.66 -7.08 0.52
N LEU A 12 6.17 -5.94 0.05
CA LEU A 12 5.60 -5.24 -1.10
C LEU A 12 5.98 -5.94 -2.42
N ILE A 13 5.05 -6.74 -2.97
CA ILE A 13 5.28 -7.55 -4.18
C ILE A 13 4.99 -6.75 -5.46
N PHE A 14 4.01 -5.86 -5.41
CA PHE A 14 3.60 -5.05 -6.56
C PHE A 14 3.04 -3.72 -6.09
N ASN A 15 3.33 -2.64 -6.80
CA ASN A 15 2.69 -1.35 -6.59
C ASN A 15 2.48 -0.61 -7.92
N SER A 16 1.34 0.07 -8.03
CA SER A 16 0.98 0.91 -9.17
C SER A 16 0.02 1.99 -8.71
N ILE A 17 0.25 3.22 -9.16
CA ILE A 17 -0.62 4.35 -8.83
C ILE A 17 -2.03 4.22 -9.44
N TYR A 18 -2.19 3.40 -10.49
CA TYR A 18 -3.46 3.26 -11.22
C TYR A 18 -4.25 2.01 -10.87
N THR A 19 -3.58 0.96 -10.41
CA THR A 19 -4.22 -0.37 -10.32
C THR A 19 -4.31 -0.88 -8.89
N ALA A 20 -3.19 -1.17 -8.24
CA ALA A 20 -3.19 -1.74 -6.90
C ALA A 20 -1.80 -1.74 -6.25
N GLU A 21 -1.82 -2.06 -4.96
CA GLU A 21 -0.68 -2.55 -4.20
C GLU A 21 -0.95 -4.00 -3.78
N HIS A 22 0.03 -4.90 -3.93
CA HIS A 22 -0.02 -6.26 -3.40
C HIS A 22 1.05 -6.41 -2.32
N TYR A 23 0.60 -6.77 -1.12
CA TYR A 23 1.45 -6.92 0.06
C TYR A 23 1.28 -8.32 0.67
N ASP A 24 2.38 -9.06 0.83
CA ASP A 24 2.42 -10.36 1.50
C ASP A 24 3.22 -10.27 2.79
N VAL A 25 2.50 -10.23 3.91
CA VAL A 25 3.07 -10.08 5.26
C VAL A 25 4.04 -11.22 5.60
N ARG A 26 3.92 -12.40 4.97
CA ARG A 26 4.82 -13.54 5.21
C ARG A 26 6.26 -13.27 4.73
N LEU A 27 6.44 -12.27 3.87
CA LEU A 27 7.74 -11.84 3.36
C LEU A 27 8.29 -10.62 4.12
N GLU A 28 7.66 -10.20 5.22
CA GLU A 28 8.21 -9.15 6.07
C GLU A 28 9.53 -9.59 6.70
N GLN A 29 10.54 -8.75 6.53
CA GLN A 29 11.83 -8.92 7.19
C GLN A 29 11.82 -8.03 8.42
N LYS A 30 11.46 -8.63 9.56
CA LYS A 30 11.33 -7.91 10.82
C LYS A 30 12.64 -7.18 11.15
N ASP A 31 12.52 -5.93 11.59
CA ASP A 31 13.62 -5.08 12.05
C ASP A 31 14.68 -4.75 10.98
N TRP A 32 14.41 -4.95 9.68
CA TRP A 32 15.38 -4.68 8.59
C TRP A 32 15.97 -3.27 8.58
N SER A 33 15.24 -2.30 9.12
CA SER A 33 15.65 -0.90 9.21
C SER A 33 16.37 -0.56 10.51
N THR A 34 16.86 -1.55 11.26
CA THR A 34 17.62 -1.37 12.50
C THR A 34 19.10 -1.70 12.27
N ALA A 35 19.98 -1.19 13.13
CA ALA A 35 21.43 -1.39 13.00
C ALA A 35 21.87 -2.85 13.23
N ASP A 36 21.09 -3.61 14.01
CA ASP A 36 21.43 -4.98 14.42
C ASP A 36 20.88 -6.05 13.44
N PHE A 37 20.27 -5.63 12.33
CA PHE A 37 19.70 -6.56 11.37
C PHE A 37 20.78 -7.33 10.58
N ASP A 38 20.63 -8.65 10.50
CA ASP A 38 21.48 -9.51 9.67
C ASP A 38 21.07 -9.44 8.20
N ASP A 39 21.73 -8.58 7.44
CA ASP A 39 21.57 -8.42 6.00
C ASP A 39 22.53 -9.30 5.17
N SER A 40 23.13 -10.36 5.75
CA SER A 40 24.10 -11.23 5.06
C SER A 40 23.53 -11.92 3.81
N LYS A 41 22.21 -12.14 3.76
CA LYS A 41 21.50 -12.74 2.63
C LYS A 41 21.06 -11.74 1.55
N TRP A 42 21.24 -10.44 1.79
CA TRP A 42 20.88 -9.42 0.82
C TRP A 42 21.93 -9.30 -0.28
N ASN A 43 21.50 -8.86 -1.46
CA ASN A 43 22.38 -8.67 -2.61
C ASN A 43 23.00 -7.27 -2.59
N GLY A 44 24.15 -7.08 -3.25
CA GLY A 44 24.71 -5.74 -3.45
C GLY A 44 23.86 -4.89 -4.39
N VAL A 45 23.96 -3.56 -4.27
CA VAL A 45 23.31 -2.62 -5.21
C VAL A 45 24.16 -2.36 -6.45
N GLY A 46 23.51 -2.00 -7.55
CA GLY A 46 24.18 -1.51 -8.76
C GLY A 46 23.89 -0.02 -8.99
N TYR A 47 24.85 0.70 -9.56
CA TYR A 47 24.61 2.09 -9.97
C TYR A 47 23.55 2.17 -11.08
N ARG A 48 22.88 3.32 -11.14
CA ARG A 48 21.93 3.71 -12.18
C ARG A 48 22.21 5.13 -12.61
N GLY A 49 21.98 5.42 -13.89
CA GLY A 49 22.06 6.79 -14.39
C GLY A 49 21.01 7.67 -13.72
N ALA A 50 21.37 8.90 -13.39
CA ALA A 50 20.42 9.86 -12.87
C ALA A 50 19.38 10.21 -13.96
N PRO A 51 18.07 10.21 -13.65
CA PRO A 51 17.04 10.55 -14.63
C PRO A 51 17.06 12.05 -15.04
N SER A 52 17.75 12.88 -14.25
CA SER A 52 17.94 14.32 -14.48
C SER A 52 19.22 14.79 -13.79
N GLN A 53 19.86 15.83 -14.33
CA GLN A 53 20.97 16.54 -13.69
C GLN A 53 20.51 17.75 -12.86
N ASN A 54 19.23 18.11 -12.95
CA ASN A 54 18.68 19.26 -12.23
C ASN A 54 18.01 18.81 -10.94
N VAL A 55 18.75 18.87 -9.83
CA VAL A 55 18.23 18.58 -8.48
C VAL A 55 17.99 19.89 -7.75
N VAL A 56 16.72 20.16 -7.45
CA VAL A 56 16.29 21.38 -6.76
C VAL A 56 15.43 21.04 -5.54
N SER A 57 15.39 21.95 -4.57
CA SER A 57 14.50 21.80 -3.42
C SER A 57 13.04 21.94 -3.84
N GLN A 58 12.16 21.12 -3.25
CA GLN A 58 10.72 21.17 -3.47
C GLN A 58 10.14 22.51 -2.99
N GLN A 59 9.39 23.19 -3.88
CA GLN A 59 8.86 24.55 -3.62
C GLN A 59 7.41 24.56 -3.10
N VAL A 60 6.74 23.41 -3.04
CA VAL A 60 5.34 23.27 -2.61
C VAL A 60 5.22 22.32 -1.43
N GLN A 61 4.12 22.40 -0.70
CA GLN A 61 3.87 21.51 0.44
C GLN A 61 3.88 20.03 0.00
N PRO A 62 4.52 19.12 0.76
CA PRO A 62 4.53 17.70 0.46
C PRO A 62 3.16 17.07 0.73
N ILE A 63 2.89 15.96 0.03
CA ILE A 63 1.71 15.13 0.30
C ILE A 63 1.88 14.47 1.68
N ARG A 64 0.84 14.54 2.51
CA ARG A 64 0.79 13.98 3.87
C ARG A 64 -0.59 13.39 4.14
N ILE A 65 -0.66 12.45 5.08
CA ILE A 65 -1.94 12.05 5.70
C ILE A 65 -2.38 13.21 6.60
N VAL A 66 -3.40 13.96 6.18
CA VAL A 66 -3.90 15.16 6.90
C VAL A 66 -5.13 14.87 7.76
N GLU A 67 -5.88 13.82 7.44
CA GLU A 67 -7.11 13.43 8.12
C GLU A 67 -7.22 11.90 8.09
N THR A 68 -7.72 11.29 9.17
CA THR A 68 -8.11 9.87 9.18
C THR A 68 -9.62 9.81 9.35
N ILE A 69 -10.33 9.32 8.34
CA ILE A 69 -11.78 9.26 8.33
C ILE A 69 -12.21 7.81 8.59
N PRO A 70 -12.93 7.52 9.69
CA PRO A 70 -13.46 6.18 9.92
C PRO A 70 -14.59 5.88 8.93
N ALA A 71 -14.85 4.59 8.68
CA ALA A 71 -16.04 4.19 7.93
C ALA A 71 -17.30 4.65 8.70
N ASN A 72 -18.22 5.31 8.01
CA ASN A 72 -19.47 5.81 8.58
C ASN A 72 -20.46 4.67 8.82
N THR A 73 -20.62 3.80 7.83
CA THR A 73 -21.43 2.58 7.96
C THR A 73 -20.76 1.41 7.26
N TRP A 74 -21.23 0.21 7.56
CA TRP A 74 -20.86 -0.97 6.80
C TRP A 74 -22.04 -1.92 6.63
N LYS A 75 -22.02 -2.71 5.56
CA LYS A 75 -23.03 -3.73 5.25
C LYS A 75 -22.36 -5.03 4.83
N LYS A 76 -22.79 -6.14 5.42
CA LYS A 76 -22.46 -7.49 4.93
C LYS A 76 -23.31 -7.79 3.69
N ILE A 77 -22.67 -8.08 2.56
CA ILE A 77 -23.35 -8.52 1.32
C ILE A 77 -23.51 -10.04 1.32
N ASN A 78 -22.46 -10.76 1.73
CA ASN A 78 -22.43 -12.21 1.91
C ASN A 78 -21.27 -12.58 2.87
N ASP A 79 -20.97 -13.87 3.02
CA ASP A 79 -19.97 -14.37 3.97
C ASP A 79 -18.54 -13.86 3.74
N SER A 80 -18.21 -13.43 2.52
CA SER A 80 -16.86 -12.98 2.16
C SER A 80 -16.82 -11.53 1.64
N THR A 81 -17.92 -10.79 1.70
CA THR A 81 -18.01 -9.45 1.09
C THR A 81 -18.74 -8.47 1.98
N TYR A 82 -18.04 -7.40 2.31
CA TYR A 82 -18.52 -6.29 3.12
C TYR A 82 -18.32 -4.99 2.33
N ILE A 83 -19.27 -4.07 2.47
CA ILE A 83 -19.19 -2.72 1.91
C ILE A 83 -19.02 -1.77 3.07
N PHE A 84 -18.01 -0.89 2.98
CA PHE A 84 -17.77 0.18 3.94
C PHE A 84 -18.07 1.50 3.23
N ASP A 85 -18.98 2.28 3.79
CA ASP A 85 -19.35 3.61 3.30
C ASP A 85 -18.74 4.67 4.21
N PHE A 86 -17.99 5.60 3.62
CA PHE A 86 -17.34 6.71 4.33
C PHE A 86 -18.17 8.01 4.30
N ALA A 87 -19.35 8.02 3.65
CA ALA A 87 -20.24 9.16 3.49
C ALA A 87 -19.60 10.41 2.84
N ARG A 88 -18.40 10.27 2.28
CA ARG A 88 -17.61 11.33 1.67
C ARG A 88 -16.76 10.73 0.56
N ASN A 89 -16.83 11.33 -0.63
CA ASN A 89 -15.85 11.02 -1.68
C ASN A 89 -14.53 11.72 -1.35
N MET A 90 -13.41 11.00 -1.44
CA MET A 90 -12.10 11.44 -0.97
C MET A 90 -10.95 10.75 -1.71
N SER A 91 -9.74 11.32 -1.62
CA SER A 91 -8.50 10.71 -2.12
C SER A 91 -7.58 10.36 -0.96
N GLY A 92 -6.95 9.19 -1.03
CA GLY A 92 -6.07 8.68 0.02
C GLY A 92 -5.87 7.16 -0.06
N VAL A 93 -5.48 6.56 1.05
CA VAL A 93 -5.30 5.12 1.20
C VAL A 93 -6.10 4.61 2.40
N THR A 94 -6.53 3.35 2.34
CA THR A 94 -7.26 2.71 3.44
C THR A 94 -6.29 2.02 4.39
N ARG A 95 -6.45 2.26 5.69
CA ARG A 95 -5.84 1.44 6.74
C ARG A 95 -6.82 0.36 7.17
N ILE A 96 -6.38 -0.89 7.19
CA ILE A 96 -7.17 -2.02 7.70
C ILE A 96 -6.46 -2.68 8.87
N LYS A 97 -7.26 -3.28 9.77
CA LYS A 97 -6.78 -4.21 10.80
C LYS A 97 -7.56 -5.50 10.61
N VAL A 98 -6.85 -6.59 10.40
CA VAL A 98 -7.42 -7.91 10.11
C VAL A 98 -6.67 -8.98 10.91
N SER A 99 -7.36 -10.06 11.21
CA SER A 99 -6.79 -11.28 11.79
C SER A 99 -7.41 -12.49 11.09
N GLY A 100 -6.61 -13.51 10.84
CA GLY A 100 -7.02 -14.70 10.12
C GLY A 100 -5.88 -15.70 10.04
N GLU A 101 -6.13 -16.82 9.39
CA GLU A 101 -5.12 -17.86 9.17
C GLU A 101 -4.06 -17.38 8.16
N GLU A 102 -2.84 -17.90 8.30
CA GLU A 102 -1.76 -17.65 7.35
C GLU A 102 -2.18 -18.00 5.92
N GLY A 103 -1.83 -17.15 4.95
CA GLY A 103 -2.20 -17.34 3.54
C GLY A 103 -3.59 -16.83 3.18
N THR A 104 -4.38 -16.33 4.15
CA THR A 104 -5.64 -15.64 3.86
C THR A 104 -5.39 -14.37 3.05
N VAL A 105 -6.07 -14.24 1.91
CA VAL A 105 -5.96 -13.06 1.03
C VAL A 105 -7.15 -12.13 1.22
N VAL A 106 -6.88 -10.91 1.68
CA VAL A 106 -7.87 -9.83 1.77
C VAL A 106 -7.76 -8.93 0.54
N LYS A 107 -8.89 -8.66 -0.13
CA LYS A 107 -8.95 -7.78 -1.30
C LYS A 107 -9.75 -6.53 -0.95
N LEU A 108 -9.13 -5.37 -1.11
CA LEU A 108 -9.79 -4.07 -1.00
C LEU A 108 -10.09 -3.55 -2.40
N LYS A 109 -11.33 -3.08 -2.59
CA LYS A 109 -11.76 -2.41 -3.82
C LYS A 109 -12.36 -1.07 -3.45
N HIS A 110 -11.96 -0.04 -4.17
CA HIS A 110 -12.44 1.33 -4.01
C HIS A 110 -13.32 1.70 -5.19
N GLY A 111 -14.35 2.49 -4.95
CA GLY A 111 -15.20 3.04 -6.00
C GLY A 111 -16.07 4.16 -5.45
N GLU A 112 -16.47 5.08 -6.32
CA GLU A 112 -17.23 6.28 -5.94
C GLU A 112 -18.75 6.04 -5.93
N ARG A 113 -19.20 4.90 -6.47
CA ARG A 113 -20.61 4.54 -6.64
C ARG A 113 -20.84 3.06 -6.34
N LEU A 114 -22.09 2.73 -6.10
CA LEU A 114 -22.57 1.35 -6.03
C LEU A 114 -23.40 1.03 -7.27
N TYR A 115 -23.39 -0.23 -7.69
CA TYR A 115 -24.42 -0.77 -8.57
C TYR A 115 -25.73 -0.97 -7.79
N ASP A 116 -26.85 -1.18 -8.49
CA ASP A 116 -28.17 -1.47 -7.89
C ASP A 116 -28.16 -2.69 -6.95
N ASN A 117 -27.24 -3.64 -7.18
CA ASN A 117 -27.04 -4.80 -6.33
C ASN A 117 -26.24 -4.50 -5.04
N GLY A 118 -25.86 -3.24 -4.80
CA GLY A 118 -25.13 -2.77 -3.63
C GLY A 118 -23.63 -3.05 -3.65
N ARG A 119 -23.06 -3.61 -4.72
CA ARG A 119 -21.61 -3.81 -4.85
C ARG A 119 -20.92 -2.55 -5.39
N VAL A 120 -19.64 -2.39 -5.06
CA VAL A 120 -18.79 -1.31 -5.57
C VAL A 120 -18.77 -1.32 -7.10
N ASN A 121 -19.07 -0.17 -7.68
CA ASN A 121 -18.87 0.09 -9.10
C ASN A 121 -17.42 0.56 -9.33
N THR A 122 -16.72 -0.13 -10.24
CA THR A 122 -15.32 0.15 -10.60
C THR A 122 -15.16 0.46 -12.09
N SER A 123 -16.26 0.63 -12.83
CA SER A 123 -16.21 1.11 -14.21
C SER A 123 -16.00 2.61 -14.23
N ASN A 124 -15.15 3.08 -15.16
CA ASN A 124 -15.07 4.48 -15.56
C ASN A 124 -16.18 4.83 -16.55
#